data_AF-A0A1B0CJP4-F1
#
_entry.id   AF-A0A1B0CJP4-F1
#
_cell.length_a   1.000
_cell.length_b   1.000
_cell.length_c   1.000
_cell.angle_alpha   90.00
_cell.angle_beta   90.00
_cell.angle_gamma   90.00
#
_symmetry.space_group_name_H-M   'P 1'
#
loop_
_entity.id
_entity.type
_entity.pdbx_description
1 polymer ?
#
loop_
_entity_poly.entity_id
_entity_poly.type
_entity_poly.pdbx_seq_one_letter_code
_entity_poly.pdbx_strand_id
1 'polypeptide(L)'
;ENIIVFLYLHLAALYGVYLQLTAAKYLTFGIAIILGFCGGMGITAGAHRLWSHKSYKAKLPLRVLLMLFQTLAFQNHIYEWVRDHRVHHKFTDTNADPHNSRRGFFFSHMGWLMTKKHPDVKNKGCTVDMSDIEADPVVMFQKKYYGILMPVFCFFLPALVPYYLLGETFTNSWYIASVLRYVLSLHGTWLVNSAAHLWGMKPYDKNISPSDNIFVAIYAYGEGWHNYHHVFPWDYKTSELGIYSTNMTAAFIDFFSKLGLAYDLKTVSEDMIKKRILRTGDGSHEYSRNKREEDLRKILMSDHDHFHDNNMVLLPIILGFCGGMGITAGAHRLWSHKSYKAKLPLRVLLMLFQTLAFQNHIYEWVRDHRVHHKFTDTNADPHNSRRGFFFSHMGWLMTKKHPDVKNKGCTVDMSITGFLMPVFCFFLPALVPYYLLGETFTNSWYIASVLRYVLSLHGTWLVNSAAHLWGMKPYDKNISPSDNIFVAIYAYGEGWHNYHHVFPWDYKTSELGIYSTNMTAAFIDFFSKLGLAYDLKTVSEDMIKKRILRTGDGSHEYSRNKREEDLRKILMSDHDHFHDNNMVWGWDDKDMDEHDKKFAKIYNKED
;
A
#
# COMPACT_ATOMS: atom_id res chain seq x y z
N GLU A 1 18.64 -9.82 36.76
CA GLU A 1 19.82 -10.02 35.90
C GLU A 1 19.49 -9.87 34.41
N ASN A 2 18.65 -10.73 33.80
CA ASN A 2 18.33 -10.67 32.36
C ASN A 2 17.80 -9.30 31.86
N ILE A 3 16.98 -8.60 32.64
CA ILE A 3 16.47 -7.27 32.29
C ILE A 3 17.61 -6.27 32.03
N ILE A 4 18.63 -6.28 32.90
CA ILE A 4 19.79 -5.37 32.79
C ILE A 4 20.61 -5.73 31.56
N VAL A 5 20.82 -7.03 31.30
CA VAL A 5 21.55 -7.51 30.11
C VAL A 5 20.86 -7.07 28.83
N PHE A 6 19.53 -7.25 28.73
CA PHE A 6 18.80 -6.79 27.55
C PHE A 6 18.81 -5.27 27.42
N LEU A 7 18.63 -4.51 28.50
CA LEU A 7 18.73 -3.05 28.45
C LEU A 7 20.09 -2.60 27.91
N TYR A 8 21.18 -3.13 28.45
CA TYR A 8 22.53 -2.85 27.97
C TYR A 8 22.70 -3.23 26.50
N LEU A 9 22.26 -4.43 26.11
CA LEU A 9 22.41 -4.94 24.76
C LEU A 9 21.71 -4.03 23.73
N HIS A 10 20.49 -3.56 24.02
CA HIS A 10 19.75 -2.69 23.11
C HIS A 10 20.35 -1.28 23.06
N LEU A 11 20.83 -0.73 24.18
CA LEU A 11 21.56 0.55 24.20
C LEU A 11 22.86 0.47 23.40
N ALA A 12 23.61 -0.62 23.53
CA ALA A 12 24.82 -0.89 22.76
C ALA A 12 24.51 -1.05 21.26
N ALA A 13 23.39 -1.67 20.89
CA ALA A 13 22.96 -1.75 19.50
C ALA A 13 22.56 -0.37 18.93
N LEU A 14 21.87 0.47 19.70
CA LEU A 14 21.57 1.85 19.30
C LEU A 14 22.86 2.67 19.09
N TYR A 15 23.87 2.45 19.93
CA TYR A 15 25.19 3.03 19.71
C TYR A 15 25.85 2.48 18.43
N GLY A 16 25.68 1.20 18.13
CA GLY A 16 26.10 0.62 16.84
C GLY A 16 25.43 1.28 15.63
N VAL A 17 24.14 1.61 15.71
CA VAL A 17 23.44 2.38 14.66
C VAL A 17 24.07 3.77 14.50
N TYR A 18 24.29 4.47 15.60
CA TYR A 18 24.97 5.77 15.58
C TYR A 18 26.36 5.70 14.93
N LEU A 19 27.18 4.71 15.31
CA LEU A 19 28.51 4.51 14.71
C LEU A 19 28.42 4.18 13.21
N GLN A 20 27.43 3.39 12.79
CA GLN A 20 27.24 3.08 11.37
C GLN A 20 26.93 4.31 10.53
N LEU A 21 26.25 5.30 11.10
CA LEU A 21 25.87 6.54 10.42
C LEU A 21 26.97 7.61 10.45
N THR A 22 27.90 7.54 11.41
CA THR A 22 28.84 8.63 11.68
C THR A 22 30.31 8.30 11.44
N ALA A 23 30.71 7.03 11.59
CA ALA A 23 32.13 6.66 11.66
C ALA A 23 32.50 5.37 10.91
N ALA A 24 31.61 4.37 10.85
CA ALA A 24 31.95 3.06 10.32
C ALA A 24 31.85 2.98 8.79
N LYS A 25 32.62 2.07 8.20
CA LYS A 25 32.55 1.77 6.76
C LYS A 25 31.22 1.10 6.44
N TYR A 26 30.60 1.43 5.31
CA TYR A 26 29.37 0.78 4.85
C TYR A 26 29.52 -0.74 4.65
N LEU A 27 30.72 -1.20 4.25
CA LEU A 27 31.02 -2.62 4.08
C LEU A 27 30.98 -3.40 5.42
N THR A 28 31.23 -2.73 6.56
CA THR A 28 31.10 -3.35 7.89
C THR A 28 29.66 -3.78 8.14
N PHE A 29 28.68 -2.95 7.74
CA PHE A 29 27.27 -3.31 7.78
C PHE A 29 26.93 -4.46 6.82
N GLY A 30 27.51 -4.46 5.61
CA GLY A 30 27.34 -5.55 4.65
C GLY A 30 27.77 -6.91 5.22
N ILE A 31 28.93 -6.96 5.90
CA ILE A 31 29.39 -8.15 6.61
C ILE A 31 28.43 -8.53 7.74
N ALA A 32 27.95 -7.54 8.50
CA ALA A 32 26.97 -7.77 9.56
C ALA A 32 25.69 -8.44 9.01
N ILE A 33 25.17 -7.99 7.86
CA ILE A 33 24.00 -8.59 7.20
C ILE A 33 24.27 -10.04 6.79
N ILE A 34 25.43 -10.33 6.19
CA ILE A 34 25.80 -11.70 5.78
C ILE A 34 25.87 -12.62 7.00
N LEU A 35 26.52 -12.18 8.09
CA LEU A 35 26.60 -12.94 9.34
C LEU A 35 25.21 -13.10 10.00
N GLY A 36 24.36 -12.08 9.91
CA GLY A 36 22.96 -12.15 10.33
C GLY A 36 22.18 -13.23 9.56
N PHE A 37 22.34 -13.26 8.23
CA PHE A 37 21.75 -14.29 7.37
C PHE A 37 22.24 -15.70 7.73
N CYS A 38 23.56 -15.88 7.93
CA CYS A 38 24.12 -17.14 8.39
C CYS A 38 23.50 -17.57 9.72
N GLY A 39 23.44 -16.65 10.70
CA GLY A 39 22.78 -16.90 11.99
C GLY A 39 21.31 -17.31 11.82
N GLY A 40 20.58 -16.59 10.95
CA GLY A 40 19.22 -16.91 10.54
C GLY A 40 19.06 -18.34 10.05
N MET A 41 19.89 -18.78 9.10
CA MET A 41 19.88 -20.17 8.61
C MET A 41 20.18 -21.20 9.70
N GLY A 42 21.05 -20.86 10.67
CA GLY A 42 21.30 -21.70 11.84
C GLY A 42 20.05 -21.95 12.69
N ILE A 43 19.18 -20.94 12.81
CA ILE A 43 17.90 -21.06 13.48
C ILE A 43 16.88 -21.75 12.58
N THR A 44 16.63 -21.24 11.39
CA THR A 44 15.52 -21.66 10.52
C THR A 44 15.78 -23.01 9.85
N ALA A 45 16.88 -23.15 9.09
CA ALA A 45 17.24 -24.43 8.46
C ALA A 45 17.72 -25.45 9.49
N GLY A 46 18.39 -25.01 10.55
CA GLY A 46 18.95 -25.85 11.61
C GLY A 46 17.98 -26.13 12.75
N ALA A 47 18.02 -25.30 13.80
CA ALA A 47 17.31 -25.54 15.07
C ALA A 47 15.83 -25.87 14.87
N HIS A 48 15.18 -25.16 13.96
CA HIS A 48 13.76 -25.27 13.67
C HIS A 48 13.43 -26.46 12.76
N ARG A 49 13.72 -26.37 11.46
CA ARG A 49 13.26 -27.35 10.46
C ARG A 49 13.95 -28.70 10.60
N LEU A 50 15.28 -28.72 10.78
CA LEU A 50 16.06 -29.96 10.90
C LEU A 50 15.86 -30.64 12.26
N TRP A 51 16.23 -29.98 13.35
CA TRP A 51 16.28 -30.63 14.66
C TRP A 51 14.93 -30.64 15.38
N SER A 52 14.14 -29.55 15.34
CA SER A 52 12.85 -29.55 16.04
C SER A 52 11.80 -30.38 15.34
N HIS A 53 11.69 -30.24 14.02
CA HIS A 53 10.61 -30.84 13.24
C HIS A 53 10.98 -32.07 12.42
N LYS A 54 12.28 -32.37 12.26
CA LYS A 54 12.75 -33.51 11.44
C LYS A 54 12.14 -33.48 10.04
N SER A 55 12.00 -32.29 9.45
CA SER A 55 11.34 -32.10 8.16
C SER A 55 12.23 -32.49 6.98
N TYR A 56 13.55 -32.61 7.22
CA TYR A 56 14.52 -33.19 6.30
C TYR A 56 15.67 -33.84 7.09
N LYS A 57 16.57 -34.53 6.39
CA LYS A 57 17.81 -35.08 6.94
C LYS A 57 19.01 -34.38 6.34
N ALA A 58 20.07 -34.22 7.14
CA ALA A 58 21.31 -33.59 6.75
C ALA A 58 22.51 -34.50 7.02
N LYS A 59 23.48 -34.53 6.09
CA LYS A 59 24.78 -35.18 6.29
C LYS A 59 25.63 -34.38 7.28
N LEU A 60 26.66 -35.03 7.82
CA LEU A 60 27.54 -34.45 8.84
C LEU A 60 28.09 -33.04 8.49
N PRO A 61 28.58 -32.77 7.26
CA PRO A 61 29.10 -31.44 6.94
C PRO A 61 28.06 -30.31 7.10
N LEU A 62 26.84 -30.54 6.62
CA LEU A 62 25.76 -29.57 6.74
C LEU A 62 25.29 -29.42 8.19
N ARG A 63 25.23 -30.51 8.96
CA ARG A 63 24.90 -30.47 10.40
C ARG A 63 25.91 -29.64 11.19
N VAL A 64 27.20 -29.81 10.91
CA VAL A 64 28.26 -29.02 11.54
C VAL A 64 28.15 -27.55 11.15
N LEU A 65 27.94 -27.25 9.86
CA LEU A 65 27.75 -25.87 9.39
C LEU A 65 26.57 -25.18 10.08
N LEU A 66 25.40 -25.84 10.13
CA LEU A 66 24.20 -25.32 10.79
C LEU A 66 24.40 -25.15 12.30
N MET A 67 25.17 -26.01 12.94
CA MET A 67 25.52 -25.88 14.36
C MET A 67 26.38 -24.63 14.61
N LEU A 68 27.36 -24.35 13.76
CA LEU A 68 28.18 -23.13 13.85
C LEU A 68 27.34 -21.88 13.62
N PHE A 69 26.47 -21.91 12.61
CA PHE A 69 25.51 -20.84 12.32
C PHE A 69 24.52 -20.61 13.47
N GLN A 70 24.01 -21.67 14.10
CA GLN A 70 23.13 -21.54 15.27
C GLN A 70 23.88 -20.94 16.47
N THR A 71 25.15 -21.32 16.66
CA THR A 71 26.02 -20.75 17.70
C THR A 71 26.25 -19.26 17.48
N LEU A 72 26.44 -18.83 16.22
CA LEU A 72 26.51 -17.42 15.82
C LEU A 72 25.21 -16.65 16.14
N ALA A 73 24.05 -17.30 16.13
CA ALA A 73 22.75 -16.68 16.41
C ALA A 73 22.47 -16.45 17.90
N PHE A 74 23.15 -17.18 18.79
CA PHE A 74 23.02 -17.09 20.26
C PHE A 74 21.56 -17.08 20.76
N GLN A 75 20.80 -18.11 20.44
CA GLN A 75 19.44 -18.30 20.99
C GLN A 75 19.36 -19.57 21.84
N ASN A 76 20.24 -19.68 22.84
CA ASN A 76 20.52 -20.93 23.59
C ASN A 76 21.12 -22.04 22.71
N HIS A 77 21.61 -23.10 23.35
CA HIS A 77 22.12 -24.26 22.61
C HIS A 77 20.96 -25.03 21.95
N ILE A 78 21.23 -25.71 20.84
CA ILE A 78 20.23 -26.40 20.01
C ILE A 78 19.31 -27.30 20.85
N TYR A 79 19.86 -28.05 21.81
CA TYR A 79 19.07 -28.93 22.67
C TYR A 79 17.94 -28.22 23.43
N GLU A 80 18.19 -27.02 23.99
CA GLU A 80 17.18 -26.29 24.75
C GLU A 80 16.18 -25.62 23.81
N TRP A 81 16.68 -25.03 22.72
CA TRP A 81 15.82 -24.43 21.69
C TRP A 81 14.82 -25.46 21.15
N VAL A 82 15.29 -26.66 20.79
CA VAL A 82 14.43 -27.74 20.30
C VAL A 82 13.41 -28.19 21.33
N ARG A 83 13.82 -28.35 22.59
CA ARG A 83 12.88 -28.72 23.67
C ARG A 83 11.78 -27.68 23.80
N ASP A 84 12.15 -26.41 23.93
CA ASP A 84 11.20 -25.32 24.13
C ASP A 84 10.28 -25.15 22.91
N HIS A 85 10.79 -25.32 21.69
CA HIS A 85 10.01 -25.26 20.45
C HIS A 85 9.03 -26.43 20.31
N ARG A 86 9.44 -27.65 20.64
CA ARG A 86 8.54 -28.82 20.68
C ARG A 86 7.42 -28.65 21.70
N VAL A 87 7.73 -28.05 22.86
CA VAL A 87 6.74 -27.70 23.89
C VAL A 87 5.78 -26.63 23.37
N HIS A 88 6.30 -25.59 22.72
CA HIS A 88 5.50 -24.54 22.09
C HIS A 88 4.46 -25.14 21.14
N HIS A 89 4.86 -25.96 20.16
CA HIS A 89 3.90 -26.58 19.23
C HIS A 89 2.87 -27.49 19.90
N LYS A 90 3.26 -28.23 20.95
CA LYS A 90 2.37 -29.21 21.59
C LYS A 90 1.36 -28.53 22.52
N PHE A 91 1.70 -27.37 23.08
CA PHE A 91 0.91 -26.70 24.10
C PHE A 91 0.73 -25.19 23.81
N THR A 92 0.69 -24.83 22.53
CA THR A 92 0.58 -23.44 22.05
C THR A 92 -0.46 -22.67 22.83
N ASP A 93 -0.14 -21.44 23.23
CA ASP A 93 -1.05 -20.52 23.92
C ASP A 93 -1.61 -20.98 25.27
N THR A 94 -0.94 -21.94 25.91
CA THR A 94 -1.22 -22.34 27.29
C THR A 94 -0.11 -21.85 28.22
N ASN A 95 -0.26 -22.06 29.53
CA ASN A 95 0.83 -21.78 30.49
C ASN A 95 2.07 -22.67 30.29
N ALA A 96 1.96 -23.75 29.52
CA ALA A 96 3.10 -24.58 29.16
C ALA A 96 3.88 -24.06 27.95
N ASP A 97 3.31 -23.12 27.17
CA ASP A 97 4.01 -22.45 26.07
C ASP A 97 5.02 -21.43 26.62
N PRO A 98 6.33 -21.57 26.34
CA PRO A 98 7.36 -20.67 26.84
C PRO A 98 7.10 -19.19 26.51
N HIS A 99 6.50 -18.91 25.35
CA HIS A 99 6.24 -17.56 24.84
C HIS A 99 4.76 -17.36 24.51
N ASN A 100 3.88 -17.90 25.36
CA ASN A 100 2.42 -17.81 25.29
C ASN A 100 1.93 -16.42 24.81
N SER A 101 1.40 -16.37 23.59
CA SER A 101 0.96 -15.13 22.94
C SER A 101 -0.26 -14.50 23.61
N ARG A 102 -1.06 -15.27 24.37
CA ARG A 102 -2.20 -14.77 25.14
C ARG A 102 -1.81 -13.83 26.28
N ARG A 103 -0.54 -13.79 26.65
CA ARG A 103 0.01 -12.82 27.64
C ARG A 103 0.39 -11.48 26.99
N GLY A 104 0.08 -11.30 25.72
CA GLY A 104 0.27 -10.05 24.97
C GLY A 104 1.61 -9.98 24.25
N PHE A 105 1.68 -9.06 23.27
CA PHE A 105 2.80 -8.90 22.34
C PHE A 105 4.16 -8.85 23.05
N PHE A 106 4.31 -7.97 24.05
CA PHE A 106 5.58 -7.80 24.74
C PHE A 106 6.08 -9.08 25.40
N PHE A 107 5.18 -9.84 26.04
CA PHE A 107 5.55 -11.10 26.69
C PHE A 107 6.07 -12.10 25.66
N SER A 108 5.31 -12.35 24.59
CA SER A 108 5.69 -13.29 23.51
C SER A 108 6.92 -12.84 22.72
N HIS A 109 7.17 -11.53 22.62
CA HIS A 109 8.31 -10.99 21.89
C HIS A 109 9.60 -11.14 22.68
N MET A 110 9.68 -10.56 23.89
CA MET A 110 10.91 -10.59 24.70
C MET A 110 10.68 -10.76 26.20
N GLY A 111 9.47 -10.46 26.70
CA GLY A 111 9.15 -10.49 28.13
C GLY A 111 9.33 -11.86 28.78
N TRP A 112 9.09 -12.93 28.03
CA TRP A 112 9.30 -14.30 28.52
C TRP A 112 10.76 -14.60 28.90
N LEU A 113 11.73 -13.94 28.27
CA LEU A 113 13.17 -14.07 28.59
C LEU A 113 13.57 -13.28 29.85
N MET A 114 12.71 -12.37 30.31
CA MET A 114 12.96 -11.49 31.46
C MET A 114 12.26 -11.98 32.73
N THR A 115 11.52 -13.08 32.65
CA THR A 115 10.76 -13.64 33.77
C THR A 115 11.10 -15.12 33.97
N LYS A 116 10.80 -15.66 35.16
CA LYS A 116 10.91 -17.11 35.37
C LYS A 116 9.85 -17.80 34.51
N LYS A 117 10.23 -18.88 33.82
CA LYS A 117 9.29 -19.75 33.09
C LYS A 117 8.20 -20.24 34.04
N HIS A 118 6.96 -20.30 33.56
CA HIS A 118 5.86 -20.88 34.33
C HIS A 118 6.17 -22.36 34.66
N PRO A 119 5.81 -22.90 35.84
CA PRO A 119 6.11 -24.29 36.20
C PRO A 119 5.66 -25.31 35.16
N ASP A 120 4.53 -25.07 34.48
CA ASP A 120 4.02 -25.93 33.42
C ASP A 120 4.97 -26.10 32.24
N VAL A 121 5.76 -25.07 31.89
CA VAL A 121 6.77 -25.17 30.82
C VAL A 121 7.78 -26.28 31.15
N LYS A 122 8.22 -26.34 32.42
CA LYS A 122 9.14 -27.38 32.89
C LYS A 122 8.45 -28.74 32.94
N ASN A 123 7.27 -28.81 33.56
CA ASN A 123 6.55 -30.06 33.77
C ASN A 123 6.15 -30.72 32.44
N LYS A 124 5.62 -29.93 31.49
CA LYS A 124 5.24 -30.40 30.15
C LYS A 124 6.45 -30.58 29.24
N GLY A 125 7.54 -29.84 29.46
CA GLY A 125 8.83 -30.04 28.79
C GLY A 125 9.45 -31.41 29.04
N CYS A 126 9.15 -32.07 30.16
CA CYS A 126 9.56 -33.46 30.39
C CYS A 126 8.74 -34.48 29.57
N THR A 127 7.67 -34.07 28.90
CA THR A 127 6.76 -34.95 28.14
C THR A 127 6.98 -34.90 26.63
N VAL A 128 7.93 -34.08 26.16
CA VAL A 128 8.33 -34.07 24.75
C VAL A 128 9.51 -35.03 24.58
N ASP A 129 9.47 -35.87 23.56
CA ASP A 129 10.59 -36.75 23.22
C ASP A 129 11.80 -35.90 22.79
N MET A 130 12.98 -36.24 23.30
CA MET A 130 14.27 -35.60 23.01
C MET A 130 15.35 -36.64 22.66
N SER A 131 15.01 -37.92 22.59
CA SER A 131 15.95 -39.04 22.39
C SER A 131 16.77 -38.90 21.10
N ASP A 132 16.14 -38.38 20.04
CA ASP A 132 16.82 -38.11 18.77
C ASP A 132 17.89 -37.02 18.86
N ILE A 133 17.67 -36.03 19.73
CA ILE A 133 18.61 -34.92 19.95
C ILE A 133 19.75 -35.37 20.86
N GLU A 134 19.46 -36.22 21.84
CA GLU A 134 20.46 -36.86 22.70
C GLU A 134 21.38 -37.80 21.91
N ALA A 135 20.85 -38.46 20.89
CA ALA A 135 21.61 -39.32 19.98
C ALA A 135 22.41 -38.54 18.92
N ASP A 136 22.18 -37.24 18.74
CA ASP A 136 22.90 -36.40 17.78
C ASP A 136 24.23 -35.90 18.39
N PRO A 137 25.40 -36.43 17.95
CA PRO A 137 26.69 -36.05 18.54
C PRO A 137 27.07 -34.59 18.26
N VAL A 138 26.57 -33.98 17.18
CA VAL A 138 26.84 -32.58 16.84
C VAL A 138 26.10 -31.66 17.81
N VAL A 139 24.84 -31.96 18.11
CA VAL A 139 24.05 -31.20 19.08
C VAL A 139 24.62 -31.36 20.49
N MET A 140 24.96 -32.59 20.87
CA MET A 140 25.51 -32.85 22.20
C MET A 140 26.92 -32.26 22.38
N PHE A 141 27.73 -32.22 21.32
CA PHE A 141 29.00 -31.47 21.31
C PHE A 141 28.74 -29.99 21.54
N GLN A 142 27.83 -29.38 20.77
CA GLN A 142 27.52 -27.97 20.91
C GLN A 142 27.03 -27.65 22.33
N LYS A 143 26.10 -28.44 22.86
CA LYS A 143 25.58 -28.29 24.23
C LYS A 143 26.69 -28.33 25.28
N LYS A 144 27.63 -29.28 25.17
CA LYS A 144 28.74 -29.44 26.11
C LYS A 144 29.69 -28.24 26.11
N TYR A 145 29.97 -27.66 24.94
CA TYR A 145 30.94 -26.58 24.79
C TYR A 145 30.31 -25.20 24.56
N TYR A 146 28.99 -25.07 24.68
CA TYR A 146 28.24 -23.87 24.28
C TYR A 146 28.75 -22.60 24.98
N GLY A 147 29.07 -22.70 26.28
CA GLY A 147 29.58 -21.56 27.05
C GLY A 147 30.90 -20.99 26.53
N ILE A 148 31.69 -21.79 25.82
CA ILE A 148 32.96 -21.36 25.18
C ILE A 148 32.71 -20.95 23.73
N LEU A 149 31.95 -21.77 22.98
CA LEU A 149 31.70 -21.53 21.56
C LEU A 149 30.87 -20.26 21.32
N MET A 150 29.85 -20.00 22.14
CA MET A 150 28.96 -18.86 21.99
C MET A 150 29.69 -17.51 21.96
N PRO A 151 30.50 -17.12 22.97
CA PRO A 151 31.14 -15.80 22.95
C PRO A 151 32.10 -15.64 21.77
N VAL A 152 32.78 -16.72 21.38
CA VAL A 152 33.70 -16.73 20.24
C VAL A 152 32.95 -16.51 18.93
N PHE A 153 31.91 -17.31 18.65
CA PHE A 153 31.21 -17.27 17.37
C PHE A 153 30.20 -16.13 17.26
N CYS A 154 29.54 -15.73 18.34
CA CYS A 154 28.53 -14.68 18.31
C CYS A 154 29.13 -13.27 18.44
N PHE A 155 30.25 -13.11 19.16
CA PHE A 155 30.80 -11.78 19.45
C PHE A 155 32.22 -11.57 18.92
N PHE A 156 33.20 -12.37 19.35
CA PHE A 156 34.59 -12.08 18.99
C PHE A 156 34.88 -12.27 17.50
N LEU A 157 34.47 -13.40 16.91
CA LEU A 157 34.70 -13.67 15.50
C LEU A 157 34.00 -12.64 14.59
N PRO A 158 32.71 -12.29 14.80
CA PRO A 158 32.07 -11.21 14.05
C PRO A 158 32.75 -9.84 14.18
N ALA A 159 33.33 -9.50 15.35
CA ALA A 159 34.09 -8.26 15.52
C ALA A 159 35.45 -8.30 14.80
N LEU A 160 36.13 -9.44 14.80
CA LEU A 160 37.47 -9.57 14.20
C LEU A 160 37.42 -9.58 12.66
N VAL A 161 36.32 -10.04 12.05
CA VAL A 161 36.21 -10.13 10.59
C VAL A 161 36.32 -8.76 9.90
N PRO A 162 35.49 -7.73 10.20
CA PRO A 162 35.67 -6.41 9.60
C PRO A 162 36.97 -5.72 10.05
N TYR A 163 37.39 -5.95 11.30
CA TYR A 163 38.64 -5.39 11.83
C TYR A 163 39.86 -5.79 10.97
N TYR A 164 40.02 -7.09 10.69
CA TYR A 164 41.14 -7.58 9.89
C TYR A 164 40.93 -7.46 8.38
N LEU A 165 39.72 -7.73 7.86
CA LEU A 165 39.50 -7.77 6.41
C LEU A 165 39.30 -6.37 5.81
N LEU A 166 38.72 -5.44 6.56
CA LEU A 166 38.40 -4.10 6.05
C LEU A 166 39.27 -3.00 6.67
N GLY A 167 40.14 -3.34 7.64
CA GLY A 167 40.85 -2.34 8.44
C GLY A 167 39.87 -1.39 9.16
N GLU A 168 38.73 -1.92 9.61
CA GLU A 168 37.77 -1.19 10.44
C GLU A 168 38.29 -1.06 11.88
N THR A 169 37.81 -0.09 12.65
CA THR A 169 38.16 -0.05 14.08
C THR A 169 37.51 -1.21 14.84
N PHE A 170 38.18 -1.69 15.90
CA PHE A 170 37.60 -2.76 16.72
C PHE A 170 36.27 -2.34 17.34
N THR A 171 36.16 -1.07 17.79
CA THR A 171 34.93 -0.50 18.35
C THR A 171 33.77 -0.56 17.36
N ASN A 172 33.94 -0.06 16.13
CA ASN A 172 32.90 -0.12 15.10
C ASN A 172 32.52 -1.57 14.79
N SER A 173 33.51 -2.45 14.61
CA SER A 173 33.28 -3.86 14.29
C SER A 173 32.52 -4.58 15.41
N TRP A 174 32.87 -4.32 16.66
CA TRP A 174 32.20 -4.89 17.83
C TRP A 174 30.73 -4.47 17.91
N TYR A 175 30.46 -3.16 17.91
CA TYR A 175 29.08 -2.68 18.09
C TYR A 175 28.19 -2.97 16.87
N ILE A 176 28.74 -3.07 15.67
CA ILE A 176 27.96 -3.25 14.43
C ILE A 176 27.85 -4.74 14.07
N ALA A 177 28.97 -5.39 13.76
CA ALA A 177 28.97 -6.76 13.27
C ALA A 177 28.66 -7.79 14.36
N SER A 178 28.84 -7.44 15.64
CA SER A 178 28.54 -8.34 16.76
C SER A 178 27.22 -7.99 17.43
N VAL A 179 27.14 -6.80 18.06
CA VAL A 179 26.02 -6.42 18.94
C VAL A 179 24.77 -6.04 18.16
N LEU A 180 24.85 -5.07 17.25
CA LEU A 180 23.70 -4.62 16.45
C LEU A 180 23.13 -5.77 15.61
N ARG A 181 23.99 -6.50 14.90
CA ARG A 181 23.59 -7.73 14.17
C ARG A 181 22.84 -8.71 15.06
N TYR A 182 23.35 -8.99 16.26
CA TYR A 182 22.73 -9.93 17.18
C TYR A 182 21.33 -9.46 17.59
N VAL A 183 21.18 -8.19 17.96
CA VAL A 183 19.88 -7.60 18.35
C VAL A 183 18.88 -7.64 17.19
N LEU A 184 19.28 -7.31 15.98
CA LEU A 184 18.41 -7.42 14.80
C LEU A 184 17.98 -8.87 14.56
N SER A 185 18.90 -9.83 14.71
CA SER A 185 18.60 -11.26 14.55
C SER A 185 17.60 -11.74 15.61
N LEU A 186 17.75 -11.30 16.87
CA LEU A 186 16.81 -11.61 17.95
C LEU A 186 15.41 -11.10 17.63
N HIS A 187 15.26 -9.82 17.25
CA HIS A 187 13.95 -9.26 16.91
C HIS A 187 13.31 -9.97 15.71
N GLY A 188 14.11 -10.42 14.74
CA GLY A 188 13.61 -11.23 13.63
C GLY A 188 12.95 -12.52 14.11
N THR A 189 13.61 -13.27 14.99
CA THR A 189 13.03 -14.49 15.57
C THR A 189 11.86 -14.19 16.50
N TRP A 190 11.95 -13.15 17.33
CA TRP A 190 10.91 -12.79 18.29
C TRP A 190 9.62 -12.30 17.63
N LEU A 191 9.69 -11.74 16.41
CA LEU A 191 8.50 -11.41 15.63
C LEU A 191 7.70 -12.65 15.23
N VAL A 192 8.35 -13.81 15.06
CA VAL A 192 7.65 -15.09 14.80
C VAL A 192 6.80 -15.47 16.00
N ASN A 193 7.34 -15.36 17.22
CA ASN A 193 6.61 -15.68 18.44
C ASN A 193 5.49 -14.68 18.76
N SER A 194 5.65 -13.42 18.37
CA SER A 194 4.69 -12.35 18.71
C SER A 194 3.79 -11.97 17.53
N ALA A 195 4.32 -11.29 16.52
CA ALA A 195 3.53 -10.78 15.40
C ALA A 195 2.86 -11.92 14.62
N ALA A 196 3.54 -13.03 14.37
CA ALA A 196 2.97 -14.16 13.66
C ALA A 196 1.98 -15.02 14.49
N HIS A 197 1.74 -14.67 15.75
CA HIS A 197 0.65 -15.23 16.57
C HIS A 197 -0.53 -14.27 16.77
N LEU A 198 -0.36 -12.99 16.46
CA LEU A 198 -1.34 -11.93 16.76
C LEU A 198 -1.93 -11.28 15.51
N TRP A 199 -1.13 -11.15 14.43
CA TRP A 199 -1.51 -10.39 13.25
C TRP A 199 -1.15 -11.11 11.95
N GLY A 200 -2.18 -11.46 11.18
CA GLY A 200 -2.04 -12.10 9.88
C GLY A 200 -3.31 -12.82 9.47
N MET A 201 -3.24 -13.53 8.34
CA MET A 201 -4.34 -14.37 7.84
C MET A 201 -4.24 -15.79 8.43
N LYS A 202 -5.34 -16.54 8.44
CA LYS A 202 -5.38 -17.93 8.89
C LYS A 202 -5.99 -18.86 7.84
N PRO A 203 -5.37 -18.94 6.65
CA PRO A 203 -5.92 -19.67 5.50
C PRO A 203 -6.09 -21.18 5.74
N TYR A 204 -5.31 -21.80 6.62
CA TYR A 204 -5.30 -23.25 6.84
C TYR A 204 -6.12 -23.69 8.06
N ASP A 205 -6.00 -22.96 9.17
CA ASP A 205 -6.80 -23.21 10.38
C ASP A 205 -7.05 -21.93 11.19
N LYS A 206 -8.31 -21.49 11.22
CA LYS A 206 -8.74 -20.29 11.95
C LYS A 206 -8.83 -20.49 13.47
N ASN A 207 -8.82 -21.73 13.95
CA ASN A 207 -9.05 -22.06 15.36
C ASN A 207 -7.77 -22.00 16.21
N ILE A 208 -6.61 -21.85 15.58
CA ILE A 208 -5.30 -21.67 16.25
C ILE A 208 -4.89 -20.20 16.21
N SER A 209 -4.02 -19.75 17.13
CA SER A 209 -3.51 -18.37 17.12
C SER A 209 -2.52 -18.04 16.00
N PRO A 210 -1.60 -18.93 15.57
CA PRO A 210 -0.64 -18.66 14.49
C PRO A 210 -1.31 -18.13 13.23
N SER A 211 -0.68 -17.13 12.63
CA SER A 211 -1.18 -16.38 11.48
C SER A 211 -0.07 -16.15 10.47
N ASP A 212 -0.41 -16.19 9.20
CA ASP A 212 0.51 -15.90 8.11
C ASP A 212 0.73 -14.38 7.99
N ASN A 213 2.00 -13.99 8.06
CA ASN A 213 2.45 -12.60 8.01
C ASN A 213 3.64 -12.44 7.06
N ILE A 214 3.41 -11.77 5.93
CA ILE A 214 4.41 -11.63 4.87
C ILE A 214 5.65 -10.81 5.31
N PHE A 215 5.47 -9.80 6.17
CA PHE A 215 6.61 -9.01 6.67
C PHE A 215 7.51 -9.86 7.54
N VAL A 216 6.93 -10.69 8.42
CA VAL A 216 7.68 -11.66 9.22
C VAL A 216 8.33 -12.71 8.31
N ALA A 217 7.65 -13.16 7.26
CA ALA A 217 8.21 -14.14 6.33
C ALA A 217 9.46 -13.61 5.62
N ILE A 218 9.47 -12.34 5.20
CA ILE A 218 10.65 -11.72 4.59
C ILE A 218 11.77 -11.55 5.62
N TYR A 219 11.47 -10.95 6.78
CA TYR A 219 12.50 -10.60 7.77
C TYR A 219 13.08 -11.82 8.51
N ALA A 220 12.26 -12.85 8.77
CA ALA A 220 12.66 -14.11 9.39
C ALA A 220 12.88 -15.23 8.36
N TYR A 221 13.22 -14.88 7.12
CA TYR A 221 13.70 -15.81 6.08
C TYR A 221 12.78 -16.99 5.74
N GLY A 222 11.47 -16.86 5.93
CA GLY A 222 10.44 -17.87 5.63
C GLY A 222 9.51 -18.20 6.78
N GLU A 223 9.86 -17.85 8.03
CA GLU A 223 9.11 -18.35 9.20
C GLU A 223 7.81 -17.59 9.53
N GLY A 224 7.44 -16.62 8.70
CA GLY A 224 6.19 -15.86 8.86
C GLY A 224 4.95 -16.54 8.30
N TRP A 225 5.08 -17.64 7.56
CA TRP A 225 3.95 -18.50 7.13
C TRP A 225 3.49 -19.40 8.28
N HIS A 226 3.18 -18.76 9.42
CA HIS A 226 3.10 -19.43 10.70
C HIS A 226 1.78 -20.20 10.91
N ASN A 227 0.69 -19.81 10.23
CA ASN A 227 -0.54 -20.60 10.21
C ASN A 227 -0.30 -21.93 9.47
N TYR A 228 0.36 -21.88 8.31
CA TYR A 228 0.75 -23.10 7.58
C TYR A 228 1.63 -23.99 8.45
N HIS A 229 2.67 -23.40 9.03
CA HIS A 229 3.66 -24.13 9.81
C HIS A 229 3.05 -24.86 11.02
N HIS A 230 2.17 -24.23 11.79
CA HIS A 230 1.52 -24.90 12.92
C HIS A 230 0.52 -25.98 12.51
N VAL A 231 -0.04 -25.89 11.30
CA VAL A 231 -0.91 -26.92 10.74
C VAL A 231 -0.11 -28.11 10.18
N PHE A 232 1.04 -27.83 9.56
CA PHE A 232 1.93 -28.82 8.93
C PHE A 232 3.38 -28.68 9.43
N PRO A 233 3.63 -28.94 10.73
CA PRO A 233 4.93 -28.64 11.34
C PRO A 233 6.10 -29.46 10.76
N TRP A 234 5.80 -30.58 10.09
CA TRP A 234 6.78 -31.48 9.50
C TRP A 234 7.17 -31.11 8.05
N ASP A 235 6.54 -30.09 7.45
CA ASP A 235 6.89 -29.62 6.10
C ASP A 235 8.22 -28.86 6.12
N TYR A 236 9.16 -29.21 5.24
CA TYR A 236 10.49 -28.60 5.21
C TYR A 236 10.49 -27.17 4.68
N LYS A 237 9.50 -26.80 3.88
CA LYS A 237 9.36 -25.44 3.34
C LYS A 237 8.76 -24.52 4.38
N THR A 238 7.94 -25.02 5.31
CA THR A 238 7.13 -24.23 6.26
C THR A 238 6.16 -23.24 5.59
N SER A 239 5.93 -23.39 4.28
CA SER A 239 4.97 -22.60 3.50
C SER A 239 4.42 -23.40 2.32
N GLU A 240 3.19 -23.09 1.90
CA GLU A 240 2.59 -23.64 0.67
C GLU A 240 3.24 -23.04 -0.58
N LEU A 241 3.38 -21.70 -0.60
CA LEU A 241 3.87 -20.97 -1.76
C LEU A 241 5.40 -21.02 -1.81
N GLY A 242 5.95 -21.68 -2.84
CA GLY A 242 7.38 -21.89 -3.05
C GLY A 242 8.14 -20.68 -3.59
N ILE A 243 7.74 -19.44 -3.25
CA ILE A 243 8.43 -18.24 -3.72
C ILE A 243 9.63 -17.98 -2.80
N TYR A 244 10.85 -18.19 -3.32
CA TYR A 244 12.07 -18.03 -2.52
C TYR A 244 12.25 -16.61 -1.95
N SER A 245 11.70 -15.57 -2.59
CA SER A 245 11.78 -14.18 -2.09
C SER A 245 11.15 -14.00 -0.70
N THR A 246 10.20 -14.85 -0.31
CA THR A 246 9.57 -14.85 1.00
C THR A 246 9.93 -16.09 1.82
N ASN A 247 10.87 -16.93 1.36
CA ASN A 247 11.30 -18.14 2.03
C ASN A 247 12.73 -18.56 1.60
N MET A 248 13.71 -17.75 1.98
CA MET A 248 15.13 -18.02 1.67
C MET A 248 15.66 -19.28 2.34
N THR A 249 15.08 -19.69 3.46
CA THR A 249 15.46 -20.94 4.14
C THR A 249 15.15 -22.17 3.28
N ALA A 250 13.99 -22.20 2.62
CA ALA A 250 13.67 -23.29 1.69
C ALA A 250 14.68 -23.33 0.53
N ALA A 251 15.03 -22.17 -0.05
CA ALA A 251 16.04 -22.07 -1.11
C ALA A 251 17.42 -22.58 -0.66
N PHE A 252 17.83 -22.25 0.57
CA PHE A 252 19.07 -22.75 1.18
C PHE A 252 19.06 -24.28 1.31
N ILE A 253 17.96 -24.85 1.82
CA ILE A 253 17.83 -26.31 1.97
C ILE A 253 17.83 -26.99 0.59
N ASP A 254 17.12 -26.44 -0.40
CA ASP A 254 17.06 -26.98 -1.76
C ASP A 254 18.45 -26.93 -2.45
N PHE A 255 19.23 -25.87 -2.22
CA PHE A 255 20.61 -25.79 -2.68
C PHE A 255 21.47 -26.93 -2.10
N PHE A 256 21.41 -27.14 -0.79
CA PHE A 256 22.15 -28.24 -0.16
C PHE A 256 21.60 -29.63 -0.50
N SER A 257 20.33 -29.73 -0.87
CA SER A 257 19.74 -30.96 -1.40
C SER A 257 20.33 -31.29 -2.78
N LYS A 258 20.50 -30.30 -3.65
CA LYS A 258 21.17 -30.47 -4.95
C LYS A 258 22.64 -30.89 -4.81
N LEU A 259 23.31 -30.46 -3.75
CA LEU A 259 24.66 -30.93 -3.40
C LEU A 259 24.67 -32.32 -2.73
N GLY A 260 23.50 -32.92 -2.50
CA GLY A 260 23.37 -34.21 -1.82
C GLY A 260 23.75 -34.18 -0.33
N LEU A 261 23.77 -32.99 0.29
CA LEU A 261 24.02 -32.82 1.73
C LEU A 261 22.73 -32.76 2.56
N ALA A 262 21.61 -32.33 1.96
CA ALA A 262 20.27 -32.49 2.49
C ALA A 262 19.50 -33.57 1.68
N TYR A 263 18.62 -34.33 2.33
CA TYR A 263 17.83 -35.39 1.70
C TYR A 263 16.58 -35.69 2.54
N ASP A 264 15.65 -36.49 2.01
CA ASP A 264 14.39 -36.83 2.69
C ASP A 264 13.56 -35.58 3.07
N LEU A 265 13.51 -34.60 2.17
CA LEU A 265 12.77 -33.35 2.34
C LEU A 265 11.26 -33.63 2.26
N LYS A 266 10.55 -33.44 3.37
CA LYS A 266 9.11 -33.73 3.48
C LYS A 266 8.28 -32.52 3.09
N THR A 267 7.39 -32.67 2.13
CA THR A 267 6.46 -31.62 1.69
C THR A 267 5.04 -32.14 1.75
N VAL A 268 4.09 -31.26 2.12
CA VAL A 268 2.67 -31.61 2.14
C VAL A 268 2.15 -31.70 0.70
N SER A 269 1.33 -32.72 0.40
CA SER A 269 0.65 -32.84 -0.88
C SER A 269 -0.44 -31.77 -1.03
N GLU A 270 -0.62 -31.23 -2.23
CA GLU A 270 -1.67 -30.23 -2.53
C GLU A 270 -3.08 -30.68 -2.08
N ASP A 271 -3.41 -31.96 -2.26
CA ASP A 271 -4.70 -32.52 -1.81
C ASP A 271 -4.92 -32.39 -0.30
N MET A 272 -3.88 -32.61 0.49
CA MET A 272 -3.95 -32.49 1.95
C MET A 272 -4.10 -31.03 2.36
N ILE A 273 -3.38 -30.12 1.70
CA ILE A 273 -3.49 -28.67 1.90
C ILE A 273 -4.92 -28.21 1.61
N LYS A 274 -5.44 -28.54 0.41
CA LYS A 274 -6.80 -28.21 -0.02
C LYS A 274 -7.85 -28.76 0.95
N LYS A 275 -7.77 -30.04 1.34
CA LYS A 275 -8.71 -30.64 2.31
C LYS A 275 -8.69 -29.92 3.66
N ARG A 276 -7.50 -29.48 4.13
CA ARG A 276 -7.38 -28.77 5.40
C ARG A 276 -7.98 -27.37 5.33
N ILE A 277 -7.65 -26.61 4.28
CA ILE A 277 -8.20 -25.27 4.02
C ILE A 277 -9.72 -25.29 3.98
N LEU A 278 -10.31 -26.22 3.20
CA LEU A 278 -11.75 -26.32 3.06
C LEU A 278 -12.47 -26.75 4.35
N ARG A 279 -11.76 -27.37 5.30
CA ARG A 279 -12.30 -27.84 6.57
C ARG A 279 -12.20 -26.78 7.68
N THR A 280 -11.06 -26.10 7.78
CA THR A 280 -10.75 -25.23 8.93
C THR A 280 -10.25 -23.84 8.59
N GLY A 281 -10.03 -23.52 7.31
CA GLY A 281 -9.53 -22.20 6.89
C GLY A 281 -10.49 -21.06 7.23
N ASP A 282 -9.94 -19.85 7.36
CA ASP A 282 -10.70 -18.60 7.58
C ASP A 282 -11.42 -18.08 6.33
N GLY A 283 -11.11 -18.64 5.16
CA GLY A 283 -11.69 -18.25 3.88
C GLY A 283 -10.86 -17.27 3.07
N SER A 284 -9.69 -16.86 3.56
CA SER A 284 -8.75 -15.99 2.83
C SER A 284 -8.05 -16.69 1.66
N HIS A 285 -7.90 -18.02 1.71
CA HIS A 285 -7.25 -18.80 0.66
C HIS A 285 -8.11 -18.96 -0.61
N GLU A 286 -7.45 -19.05 -1.77
CA GLU A 286 -8.10 -19.22 -3.08
C GLU A 286 -9.02 -20.44 -3.12
N TYR A 287 -8.59 -21.61 -2.67
CA TYR A 287 -9.45 -22.80 -2.60
C TYR A 287 -10.77 -22.57 -1.85
N SER A 288 -10.76 -21.79 -0.77
CA SER A 288 -11.98 -21.44 -0.03
C SER A 288 -12.86 -20.45 -0.77
N ARG A 289 -12.28 -19.56 -1.57
CA ARG A 289 -13.01 -18.66 -2.47
C ARG A 289 -13.64 -19.45 -3.62
N ASN A 290 -12.85 -20.29 -4.29
CA ASN A 290 -13.30 -21.12 -5.42
C ASN A 290 -14.38 -22.11 -5.00
N LYS A 291 -14.25 -22.76 -3.83
CA LYS A 291 -15.33 -23.61 -3.30
C LYS A 291 -16.59 -22.81 -2.99
N ARG A 292 -16.47 -21.60 -2.41
CA ARG A 292 -17.62 -20.71 -2.21
C ARG A 292 -18.28 -20.36 -3.53
N GLU A 293 -17.50 -20.03 -4.55
CA GLU A 293 -18.02 -19.74 -5.89
C GLU A 293 -18.65 -20.97 -6.53
N GLU A 294 -18.10 -22.18 -6.35
CA GLU A 294 -18.67 -23.43 -6.85
C GLU A 294 -19.96 -23.80 -6.11
N ASP A 295 -19.98 -23.67 -4.77
CA ASP A 295 -21.17 -23.91 -3.95
C ASP A 295 -22.24 -22.86 -4.29
N LEU A 296 -21.87 -21.59 -4.47
CA LEU A 296 -22.74 -20.54 -4.98
C LEU A 296 -23.23 -20.86 -6.39
N ARG A 297 -22.38 -21.34 -7.31
CA ARG A 297 -22.81 -21.77 -8.65
C ARG A 297 -23.75 -22.96 -8.60
N LYS A 298 -23.54 -23.93 -7.71
CA LYS A 298 -24.44 -25.08 -7.54
C LYS A 298 -25.77 -24.63 -6.95
N ILE A 299 -25.77 -23.72 -5.99
CA ILE A 299 -26.99 -23.06 -5.48
C ILE A 299 -27.68 -22.31 -6.63
N LEU A 300 -26.95 -21.53 -7.42
CA LEU A 300 -27.45 -20.78 -8.58
C LEU A 300 -27.86 -21.68 -9.78
N MET A 301 -27.42 -22.93 -9.81
CA MET A 301 -27.82 -23.93 -10.82
C MET A 301 -28.93 -24.85 -10.31
N SER A 302 -29.08 -25.01 -8.98
CA SER A 302 -30.21 -25.68 -8.35
C SER A 302 -31.42 -24.75 -8.17
N ASP A 303 -31.18 -23.45 -8.03
CA ASP A 303 -32.18 -22.39 -8.16
C ASP A 303 -32.07 -21.79 -9.56
N HIS A 304 -32.88 -22.31 -10.46
CA HIS A 304 -33.09 -21.75 -11.79
C HIS A 304 -33.80 -20.37 -11.77
N ASP A 305 -33.75 -19.65 -10.64
CA ASP A 305 -34.51 -18.43 -10.34
C ASP A 305 -33.69 -17.25 -9.73
N HIS A 306 -32.36 -17.33 -9.53
CA HIS A 306 -31.58 -16.25 -8.86
C HIS A 306 -30.39 -15.69 -9.66
N PHE A 307 -30.57 -15.44 -10.96
CA PHE A 307 -29.61 -14.68 -11.78
C PHE A 307 -29.66 -13.14 -11.55
N HIS A 308 -30.44 -12.67 -10.56
CA HIS A 308 -30.82 -11.25 -10.44
C HIS A 308 -29.93 -10.39 -9.49
N ASP A 309 -29.31 -10.94 -8.44
CA ASP A 309 -28.77 -10.09 -7.34
C ASP A 309 -27.38 -9.43 -7.55
N ASN A 310 -26.45 -10.01 -8.32
CA ASN A 310 -25.10 -9.42 -8.46
C ASN A 310 -25.02 -8.24 -9.44
N ASN A 311 -26.02 -8.08 -10.32
CA ASN A 311 -26.05 -6.97 -11.28
C ASN A 311 -26.54 -5.65 -10.62
N MET A 312 -27.20 -5.73 -9.46
CA MET A 312 -27.78 -4.57 -8.77
C MET A 312 -26.73 -3.59 -8.23
N VAL A 313 -25.51 -4.06 -7.89
CA VAL A 313 -24.44 -3.19 -7.36
C VAL A 313 -23.48 -2.73 -8.45
N LEU A 314 -23.17 -3.58 -9.41
CA LEU A 314 -22.15 -3.29 -10.42
C LEU A 314 -22.63 -2.26 -11.46
N LEU A 315 -23.89 -2.38 -11.92
CA LEU A 315 -24.42 -1.46 -12.93
C LEU A 315 -24.49 -0.01 -12.44
N PRO A 316 -24.97 0.30 -11.22
CA PRO A 316 -24.93 1.67 -10.70
C PRO A 316 -23.52 2.24 -10.57
N ILE A 317 -22.52 1.42 -10.21
CA ILE A 317 -21.12 1.84 -10.14
C ILE A 317 -20.60 2.21 -11.54
N ILE A 318 -20.87 1.38 -12.54
CA ILE A 318 -20.50 1.65 -13.95
C ILE A 318 -21.16 2.95 -14.43
N LEU A 319 -22.47 3.10 -14.19
CA LEU A 319 -23.20 4.31 -14.58
C LEU A 319 -22.72 5.56 -13.81
N GLY A 320 -22.32 5.41 -12.55
CA GLY A 320 -21.70 6.46 -11.76
C GLY A 320 -20.33 6.87 -12.31
N PHE A 321 -19.50 5.92 -12.73
CA PHE A 321 -18.22 6.17 -13.40
C PHE A 321 -18.42 6.86 -14.75
N CYS A 322 -19.36 6.38 -15.58
CA CYS A 322 -19.72 7.02 -16.84
C CYS A 322 -20.13 8.48 -16.60
N GLY A 323 -21.05 8.73 -15.65
CA GLY A 323 -21.45 10.08 -15.27
C GLY A 323 -20.25 10.94 -14.83
N GLY A 324 -19.37 10.37 -14.01
CA GLY A 324 -18.11 10.99 -13.60
C GLY A 324 -17.26 11.44 -14.78
N MET A 325 -16.98 10.56 -15.73
CA MET A 325 -16.21 10.89 -16.94
C MET A 325 -16.90 11.96 -17.81
N GLY A 326 -18.24 11.96 -17.86
CA GLY A 326 -19.01 13.01 -18.53
C GLY A 326 -18.75 14.40 -17.94
N ILE A 327 -18.58 14.49 -16.62
CA ILE A 327 -18.23 15.74 -15.92
C ILE A 327 -16.73 16.02 -16.06
N THR A 328 -15.86 15.10 -15.67
CA THR A 328 -14.41 15.35 -15.55
C THR A 328 -13.71 15.39 -16.91
N ALA A 329 -13.81 14.33 -17.72
CA ALA A 329 -13.20 14.30 -19.04
C ALA A 329 -13.95 15.21 -20.03
N GLY A 330 -15.28 15.33 -19.88
CA GLY A 330 -16.15 16.15 -20.74
C GLY A 330 -16.30 17.60 -20.29
N ALA A 331 -17.30 17.87 -19.43
CA ALA A 331 -17.70 19.23 -19.02
C ALA A 331 -16.52 20.08 -18.58
N HIS A 332 -15.64 19.50 -17.77
CA HIS A 332 -14.48 20.15 -17.17
C HIS A 332 -13.30 20.25 -18.13
N ARG A 333 -12.58 19.16 -18.39
CA ARG A 333 -11.28 19.22 -19.08
C ARG A 333 -11.41 19.54 -20.58
N LEU A 334 -12.44 19.03 -21.26
CA LEU A 334 -12.66 19.24 -22.69
C LEU A 334 -13.36 20.57 -22.98
N TRP A 335 -14.57 20.77 -22.44
CA TRP A 335 -15.38 21.93 -22.81
C TRP A 335 -15.08 23.19 -22.01
N SER A 336 -14.84 23.09 -20.69
CA SER A 336 -14.48 24.26 -19.89
C SER A 336 -13.08 24.72 -20.20
N HIS A 337 -12.09 23.85 -20.07
CA HIS A 337 -10.67 24.25 -20.13
C HIS A 337 -10.01 24.12 -21.50
N LYS A 338 -10.59 23.33 -22.42
CA LYS A 338 -10.03 23.02 -23.73
C LYS A 338 -8.60 22.46 -23.67
N SER A 339 -8.36 21.65 -22.64
CA SER A 339 -7.05 21.04 -22.36
C SER A 339 -6.65 19.96 -23.37
N TYR A 340 -7.62 19.43 -24.12
CA TYR A 340 -7.41 18.51 -25.24
C TYR A 340 -8.53 18.67 -26.29
N LYS A 341 -8.34 18.08 -27.47
CA LYS A 341 -9.37 17.96 -28.51
C LYS A 341 -9.87 16.53 -28.61
N ALA A 342 -11.14 16.37 -29.00
CA ALA A 342 -11.77 15.05 -29.15
C ALA A 342 -12.50 14.95 -30.49
N LYS A 343 -12.38 13.80 -31.15
CA LYS A 343 -13.15 13.49 -32.36
C LYS A 343 -14.64 13.34 -32.04
N LEU A 344 -15.49 13.41 -33.07
CA LEU A 344 -16.94 13.34 -32.91
C LEU A 344 -17.43 12.14 -32.08
N PRO A 345 -16.94 10.89 -32.26
CA PRO A 345 -17.42 9.75 -31.48
C PRO A 345 -17.22 9.92 -29.96
N LEU A 346 -16.03 10.39 -29.55
CA LEU A 346 -15.73 10.62 -28.13
C LEU A 346 -16.53 11.79 -27.57
N ARG A 347 -16.73 12.86 -28.36
CA ARG A 347 -17.59 13.99 -27.95
C ARG A 347 -19.03 13.54 -27.71
N VAL A 348 -19.60 12.71 -28.59
CA VAL A 348 -20.94 12.16 -28.43
C VAL A 348 -21.04 11.29 -27.18
N LEU A 349 -20.06 10.41 -26.95
CA LEU A 349 -20.00 9.57 -25.75
C LEU A 349 -20.00 10.41 -24.46
N LEU A 350 -19.13 11.43 -24.40
CA LEU A 350 -19.01 12.31 -23.23
C LEU A 350 -20.28 13.15 -23.01
N MET A 351 -20.99 13.54 -24.07
CA MET A 351 -22.28 14.24 -23.93
C MET A 351 -23.36 13.34 -23.32
N LEU A 352 -23.43 12.07 -23.75
CA LEU A 352 -24.35 11.09 -23.16
C LEU A 352 -24.02 10.83 -21.69
N PHE A 353 -22.74 10.68 -21.38
CA PHE A 353 -22.24 10.52 -20.01
C PHE A 353 -22.53 11.74 -19.15
N GLN A 354 -22.39 12.96 -19.68
CA GLN A 354 -22.74 14.16 -18.93
C GLN A 354 -24.25 14.22 -18.62
N THR A 355 -25.09 13.81 -19.57
CA THR A 355 -26.55 13.79 -19.40
C THR A 355 -26.93 12.85 -18.24
N LEU A 356 -26.23 11.72 -18.11
CA LEU A 356 -26.37 10.75 -17.02
C LEU A 356 -25.96 11.30 -15.63
N ALA A 357 -25.13 12.35 -15.59
CA ALA A 357 -24.65 12.99 -14.37
C ALA A 357 -25.60 14.07 -13.83
N PHE A 358 -26.50 14.61 -14.67
CA PHE A 358 -27.53 15.59 -14.30
C PHE A 358 -27.04 16.76 -13.43
N GLN A 359 -26.00 17.46 -13.91
CA GLN A 359 -25.44 18.66 -13.29
C GLN A 359 -25.61 19.88 -14.22
N ASN A 360 -26.85 20.18 -14.59
CA ASN A 360 -27.21 21.17 -15.62
C ASN A 360 -26.70 20.82 -17.03
N HIS A 361 -27.08 21.62 -18.03
CA HIS A 361 -26.57 21.46 -19.38
C HIS A 361 -25.09 21.85 -19.47
N ILE A 362 -24.33 21.21 -20.38
CA ILE A 362 -22.88 21.45 -20.58
C ILE A 362 -22.55 22.95 -20.68
N TYR A 363 -23.33 23.71 -21.45
CA TYR A 363 -23.11 25.15 -21.59
C TYR A 363 -23.19 25.92 -20.26
N GLU A 364 -24.20 25.64 -19.44
CA GLU A 364 -24.36 26.29 -18.14
C GLU A 364 -23.24 25.88 -17.18
N TRP A 365 -22.91 24.59 -17.14
CA TRP A 365 -21.80 24.07 -16.35
C TRP A 365 -20.49 24.74 -16.73
N VAL A 366 -20.19 24.82 -18.03
CA VAL A 366 -18.98 25.45 -18.57
C VAL A 366 -18.93 26.94 -18.25
N ARG A 367 -20.05 27.64 -18.40
CA ARG A 367 -20.14 29.07 -18.06
C ARG A 367 -19.81 29.29 -16.59
N ASP A 368 -20.53 28.60 -15.70
CA ASP A 368 -20.38 28.76 -14.26
C ASP A 368 -18.95 28.38 -13.83
N HIS A 369 -18.38 27.31 -14.39
CA HIS A 369 -17.02 26.86 -14.09
C HIS A 369 -15.94 27.85 -14.55
N ARG A 370 -16.08 28.44 -15.74
CA ARG A 370 -15.13 29.47 -16.20
C ARG A 370 -15.21 30.75 -15.37
N VAL A 371 -16.43 31.14 -14.97
CA VAL A 371 -16.64 32.27 -14.06
C VAL A 371 -16.01 31.99 -12.70
N HIS A 372 -16.17 30.76 -12.18
CA HIS A 372 -15.51 30.30 -10.96
C HIS A 372 -13.99 30.48 -11.05
N HIS A 373 -13.33 29.91 -12.07
CA HIS A 373 -11.87 30.06 -12.22
C HIS A 373 -11.43 31.53 -12.28
N LYS A 374 -12.12 32.35 -13.08
CA LYS A 374 -11.72 33.73 -13.32
C LYS A 374 -11.94 34.64 -12.11
N PHE A 375 -12.91 34.32 -11.26
CA PHE A 375 -13.32 35.16 -10.14
C PHE A 375 -13.40 34.40 -8.82
N THR A 376 -12.52 33.40 -8.66
CA THR A 376 -12.47 32.48 -7.51
C THR A 376 -12.58 33.26 -6.19
N ASP A 377 -13.45 32.80 -5.28
CA ASP A 377 -13.69 33.39 -3.96
C ASP A 377 -14.26 34.81 -3.91
N THR A 378 -14.71 35.36 -5.04
CA THR A 378 -15.40 36.65 -5.09
C THR A 378 -16.92 36.47 -5.11
N ASN A 379 -17.67 37.57 -5.09
CA ASN A 379 -19.13 37.51 -5.28
C ASN A 379 -19.55 37.06 -6.71
N ALA A 380 -18.63 37.06 -7.67
CA ALA A 380 -18.87 36.53 -9.00
C ALA A 380 -18.65 35.01 -9.09
N ASP A 381 -18.05 34.37 -8.08
CA ASP A 381 -17.91 32.92 -8.00
C ASP A 381 -19.27 32.26 -7.64
N PRO A 382 -19.85 31.40 -8.50
CA PRO A 382 -21.12 30.75 -8.25
C PRO A 382 -21.18 29.95 -6.94
N HIS A 383 -20.06 29.35 -6.52
CA HIS A 383 -19.95 28.50 -5.34
C HIS A 383 -18.85 28.99 -4.40
N ASN A 384 -18.78 30.31 -4.21
CA ASN A 384 -17.79 31.01 -3.38
C ASN A 384 -17.53 30.32 -2.02
N SER A 385 -16.34 29.76 -1.89
CA SER A 385 -15.90 29.00 -0.71
C SER A 385 -15.80 29.85 0.57
N ARG A 386 -15.62 31.18 0.47
CA ARG A 386 -15.58 32.11 1.61
C ARG A 386 -16.91 32.20 2.36
N ARG A 387 -18.01 31.77 1.75
CA ARG A 387 -19.32 31.68 2.41
C ARG A 387 -19.47 30.41 3.26
N GLY A 388 -18.41 29.60 3.36
CA GLY A 388 -18.33 28.42 4.20
C GLY A 388 -18.69 27.13 3.46
N PHE A 389 -18.31 26.00 4.06
CA PHE A 389 -18.43 24.66 3.48
C PHE A 389 -19.83 24.36 2.96
N PHE A 390 -20.87 24.62 3.75
CA PHE A 390 -22.25 24.31 3.35
C PHE A 390 -22.66 25.07 2.08
N PHE A 391 -22.29 26.35 1.97
CA PHE A 391 -22.64 27.16 0.81
C PHE A 391 -21.96 26.63 -0.46
N SER A 392 -20.65 26.40 -0.43
CA SER A 392 -19.90 25.92 -1.60
C SER A 392 -20.19 24.45 -1.94
N HIS A 393 -20.61 23.65 -0.97
CA HIS A 393 -20.99 22.25 -1.19
C HIS A 393 -22.38 22.14 -1.87
N MET A 394 -23.42 22.76 -1.31
CA MET A 394 -24.77 22.65 -1.88
C MET A 394 -25.67 23.88 -1.68
N GLY A 395 -25.38 24.75 -0.72
CA GLY A 395 -26.23 25.89 -0.38
C GLY A 395 -26.36 26.90 -1.53
N TRP A 396 -25.38 27.01 -2.42
CA TRP A 396 -25.44 27.87 -3.61
C TRP A 396 -26.56 27.45 -4.58
N LEU A 397 -26.90 26.16 -4.66
CA LEU A 397 -28.01 25.65 -5.48
C LEU A 397 -29.39 25.99 -4.89
N MET A 398 -29.44 26.32 -3.59
CA MET A 398 -30.67 26.61 -2.86
C MET A 398 -30.98 28.12 -2.80
N THR A 399 -30.13 28.96 -3.40
CA THR A 399 -30.23 30.42 -3.34
C THR A 399 -30.13 31.03 -4.73
N LYS A 400 -30.62 32.27 -4.89
CA LYS A 400 -30.41 33.01 -6.14
C LYS A 400 -28.93 33.34 -6.28
N LYS A 401 -28.34 33.04 -7.45
CA LYS A 401 -26.98 33.47 -7.81
C LYS A 401 -26.83 34.99 -7.61
N HIS A 402 -25.69 35.41 -7.06
CA HIS A 402 -25.37 36.83 -6.88
C HIS A 402 -25.38 37.56 -8.24
N PRO A 403 -25.82 38.84 -8.32
CA PRO A 403 -25.89 39.58 -9.58
C PRO A 403 -24.59 39.58 -10.40
N ASP A 404 -23.44 39.60 -9.72
CA ASP A 404 -22.12 39.58 -10.36
C ASP A 404 -21.83 38.30 -11.15
N VAL A 405 -22.46 37.19 -10.80
CA VAL A 405 -22.38 35.93 -11.56
C VAL A 405 -23.10 36.06 -12.90
N LYS A 406 -24.24 36.77 -12.92
CA LYS A 406 -25.09 36.95 -14.11
C LYS A 406 -24.53 37.99 -15.08
N ASN A 407 -23.97 39.08 -14.56
CA ASN A 407 -23.42 40.17 -15.38
C ASN A 407 -22.18 39.75 -16.20
N LYS A 408 -21.54 38.65 -15.81
CA LYS A 408 -20.30 38.14 -16.43
C LYS A 408 -20.49 36.82 -17.21
N GLY A 409 -21.72 36.31 -17.30
CA GLY A 409 -22.05 35.09 -18.02
C GLY A 409 -23.19 35.30 -19.00
N CYS A 410 -23.12 34.74 -20.20
CA CYS A 410 -24.24 34.76 -21.14
C CYS A 410 -25.29 33.70 -20.76
N THR A 411 -26.58 34.01 -20.91
CA THR A 411 -27.66 33.04 -20.74
C THR A 411 -28.13 32.57 -22.11
N VAL A 412 -28.32 31.26 -22.27
CA VAL A 412 -28.93 30.67 -23.46
C VAL A 412 -30.12 29.86 -22.97
N ASP A 413 -31.29 30.14 -23.52
CA ASP A 413 -32.53 29.43 -23.21
C ASP A 413 -32.67 28.21 -24.12
N MET A 414 -32.89 27.02 -23.55
CA MET A 414 -33.03 25.78 -24.33
C MET A 414 -33.99 24.80 -23.65
N SER A 415 -35.21 24.70 -24.18
CA SER A 415 -36.32 23.92 -23.62
C SER A 415 -36.27 22.41 -23.93
N ILE A 416 -35.47 21.97 -24.92
CA ILE A 416 -35.50 20.58 -25.43
C ILE A 416 -34.57 19.64 -24.64
N THR A 417 -33.40 20.10 -24.21
CA THR A 417 -32.43 19.27 -23.45
C THR A 417 -32.87 19.00 -22.02
N GLY A 418 -33.65 19.91 -21.41
CA GLY A 418 -34.16 19.75 -20.04
C GLY A 418 -35.07 18.55 -19.83
N PHE A 419 -35.84 18.13 -20.86
CA PHE A 419 -36.75 16.98 -20.75
C PHE A 419 -36.02 15.63 -20.81
N LEU A 420 -34.91 15.53 -21.53
CA LEU A 420 -34.15 14.28 -21.68
C LEU A 420 -33.28 13.97 -20.47
N MET A 421 -32.81 14.97 -19.73
CA MET A 421 -31.90 14.74 -18.60
C MET A 421 -32.52 13.88 -17.48
N PRO A 422 -33.77 14.11 -17.02
CA PRO A 422 -34.39 13.22 -16.04
C PRO A 422 -34.57 11.78 -16.56
N VAL A 423 -34.84 11.63 -17.87
CA VAL A 423 -34.97 10.31 -18.51
C VAL A 423 -33.65 9.56 -18.45
N PHE A 424 -32.54 10.17 -18.87
CA PHE A 424 -31.23 9.53 -18.87
C PHE A 424 -30.62 9.34 -17.47
N CYS A 425 -30.93 10.23 -16.52
CA CYS A 425 -30.38 10.16 -15.16
C CYS A 425 -31.19 9.25 -14.23
N PHE A 426 -32.52 9.24 -14.33
CA PHE A 426 -33.37 8.51 -13.39
C PHE A 426 -34.13 7.36 -14.02
N PHE A 427 -34.79 7.57 -15.15
CA PHE A 427 -35.66 6.53 -15.69
C PHE A 427 -34.86 5.43 -16.39
N LEU A 428 -33.90 5.76 -17.25
CA LEU A 428 -33.09 4.77 -17.95
C LEU A 428 -32.28 3.89 -16.96
N PRO A 429 -31.59 4.45 -15.95
CA PRO A 429 -30.90 3.64 -14.93
C PRO A 429 -31.83 2.81 -14.04
N ALA A 430 -33.10 3.19 -13.89
CA ALA A 430 -34.10 2.40 -13.16
C ALA A 430 -34.74 1.30 -14.04
N LEU A 431 -34.97 1.59 -15.32
CA LEU A 431 -35.64 0.69 -16.24
C LEU A 431 -34.73 -0.43 -16.75
N VAL A 432 -33.42 -0.17 -16.88
CA VAL A 432 -32.44 -1.17 -17.33
C VAL A 432 -32.36 -2.35 -16.35
N PRO A 433 -32.12 -2.18 -15.04
CA PRO A 433 -32.15 -3.30 -14.10
C PRO A 433 -33.56 -3.91 -13.96
N TYR A 434 -34.62 -3.10 -13.98
CA TYR A 434 -36.00 -3.60 -13.89
C TYR A 434 -36.36 -4.55 -15.04
N TYR A 435 -36.10 -4.15 -16.29
CA TYR A 435 -36.51 -4.94 -17.46
C TYR A 435 -35.47 -5.96 -17.93
N LEU A 436 -34.18 -5.63 -17.87
CA LEU A 436 -33.12 -6.50 -18.41
C LEU A 436 -32.51 -7.42 -17.36
N LEU A 437 -32.64 -7.05 -16.08
CA LEU A 437 -32.03 -7.76 -14.96
C LEU A 437 -33.07 -8.20 -13.93
N GLY A 438 -34.36 -8.23 -14.28
CA GLY A 438 -35.50 -8.71 -13.45
C GLY A 438 -35.54 -8.19 -12.02
N GLU A 439 -34.97 -7.02 -11.78
CA GLU A 439 -34.93 -6.39 -10.47
C GLU A 439 -36.29 -5.79 -10.11
N THR A 440 -36.56 -5.53 -8.82
CA THR A 440 -37.74 -4.76 -8.46
C THR A 440 -37.59 -3.30 -8.93
N PHE A 441 -38.69 -2.68 -9.35
CA PHE A 441 -38.65 -1.26 -9.74
C PHE A 441 -38.19 -0.37 -8.57
N THR A 442 -38.59 -0.71 -7.34
CA THR A 442 -38.19 0.00 -6.11
C THR A 442 -36.68 -0.01 -5.91
N ASN A 443 -36.03 -1.18 -5.97
CA ASN A 443 -34.57 -1.26 -5.84
C ASN A 443 -33.86 -0.54 -6.99
N SER A 444 -34.33 -0.75 -8.21
CA SER A 444 -33.77 -0.09 -9.40
C SER A 444 -33.84 1.43 -9.29
N TRP A 445 -34.97 1.96 -8.83
CA TRP A 445 -35.17 3.40 -8.64
C TRP A 445 -34.28 3.96 -7.53
N TYR A 446 -34.29 3.37 -6.33
CA TYR A 446 -33.55 3.94 -5.21
C TYR A 446 -32.04 3.74 -5.29
N ILE A 447 -31.57 2.61 -5.85
CA ILE A 447 -30.14 2.28 -5.88
C ILE A 447 -29.49 2.74 -7.19
N ALA A 448 -30.01 2.28 -8.33
CA ALA A 448 -29.40 2.56 -9.64
C ALA A 448 -29.62 4.00 -10.11
N SER A 449 -30.68 4.65 -9.63
CA SER A 449 -30.98 6.04 -9.98
C SER A 449 -30.67 7.02 -8.85
N VAL A 450 -31.41 6.97 -7.73
CA VAL A 450 -31.34 8.00 -6.69
C VAL A 450 -30.01 7.98 -5.94
N LEU A 451 -29.62 6.85 -5.33
CA LEU A 451 -28.40 6.74 -4.53
C LEU A 451 -27.15 7.00 -5.38
N ARG A 452 -27.07 6.38 -6.56
CA ARG A 452 -26.00 6.66 -7.54
C ARG A 452 -25.86 8.16 -7.80
N TYR A 453 -26.97 8.83 -8.13
CA TYR A 453 -26.95 10.27 -8.44
C TYR A 453 -26.50 11.11 -7.25
N VAL A 454 -27.02 10.83 -6.05
CA VAL A 454 -26.63 11.53 -4.81
C VAL A 454 -25.14 11.37 -4.55
N LEU A 455 -24.59 10.16 -4.68
CA LEU A 455 -23.16 9.93 -4.51
C LEU A 455 -22.32 10.69 -5.55
N SER A 456 -22.73 10.68 -6.82
CA SER A 456 -22.08 11.45 -7.88
C SER A 456 -22.09 12.96 -7.61
N LEU A 457 -23.20 13.52 -7.13
CA LEU A 457 -23.30 14.93 -6.76
C LEU A 457 -22.32 15.30 -5.65
N HIS A 458 -22.33 14.55 -4.55
CA HIS A 458 -21.43 14.81 -3.43
C HIS A 458 -19.95 14.68 -3.83
N GLY A 459 -19.63 13.80 -4.78
CA GLY A 459 -18.28 13.72 -5.35
C GLY A 459 -17.85 15.01 -6.02
N THR A 460 -18.69 15.57 -6.88
CA THR A 460 -18.40 16.86 -7.53
C THR A 460 -18.41 18.02 -6.53
N TRP A 461 -19.36 18.05 -5.61
CA TRP A 461 -19.49 19.14 -4.64
C TRP A 461 -18.35 19.20 -3.64
N LEU A 462 -17.71 18.06 -3.34
CA LEU A 462 -16.47 18.03 -2.54
C LEU A 462 -15.32 18.79 -3.20
N VAL A 463 -15.27 18.85 -4.53
CA VAL A 463 -14.27 19.66 -5.26
C VAL A 463 -14.47 21.14 -4.92
N ASN A 464 -15.69 21.65 -5.01
CA ASN A 464 -16.01 23.06 -4.72
C ASN A 464 -15.86 23.44 -3.24
N SER A 465 -15.92 22.46 -2.33
CA SER A 465 -15.97 22.69 -0.89
C SER A 465 -14.71 22.22 -0.18
N ALA A 466 -14.51 20.91 -0.04
CA ALA A 466 -13.36 20.34 0.65
C ALA A 466 -12.04 20.73 -0.04
N ALA A 467 -11.98 20.73 -1.37
CA ALA A 467 -10.75 21.09 -2.08
C ALA A 467 -10.44 22.61 -2.07
N HIS A 468 -11.34 23.47 -1.61
CA HIS A 468 -11.04 24.89 -1.34
C HIS A 468 -10.70 25.20 0.13
N LEU A 469 -11.04 24.29 1.06
CA LEU A 469 -10.93 24.54 2.49
C LEU A 469 -9.85 23.70 3.17
N TRP A 470 -9.60 22.48 2.69
CA TRP A 470 -8.73 21.51 3.36
C TRP A 470 -7.83 20.78 2.38
N GLY A 471 -6.53 21.02 2.50
CA GLY A 471 -5.51 20.37 1.70
C GLY A 471 -4.18 21.10 1.73
N MET A 472 -3.25 20.63 0.91
CA MET A 472 -1.92 21.23 0.74
C MET A 472 -1.95 22.27 -0.39
N LYS A 473 -1.03 23.23 -0.39
CA LYS A 473 -0.92 24.24 -1.46
C LYS A 473 0.50 24.28 -2.04
N PRO A 474 0.99 23.16 -2.60
CA PRO A 474 2.38 23.05 -3.05
C PRO A 474 2.75 24.00 -4.19
N TYR A 475 1.79 24.44 -5.01
CA TYR A 475 2.06 25.27 -6.20
C TYR A 475 1.78 26.75 -5.96
N ASP A 476 0.70 27.08 -5.26
CA ASP A 476 0.36 28.46 -4.92
C ASP A 476 -0.42 28.57 -3.61
N LYS A 477 0.23 29.13 -2.59
CA LYS A 477 -0.36 29.33 -1.26
C LYS A 477 -1.30 30.53 -1.17
N ASN A 478 -1.28 31.43 -2.16
CA ASN A 478 -2.01 32.70 -2.13
C ASN A 478 -3.48 32.56 -2.59
N ILE A 479 -3.83 31.42 -3.21
CA ILE A 479 -5.20 31.09 -3.63
C ILE A 479 -5.88 30.14 -2.63
N SER A 480 -7.22 30.08 -2.59
CA SER A 480 -7.93 29.12 -1.71
C SER A 480 -7.81 27.64 -2.11
N PRO A 481 -7.82 27.25 -3.41
CA PRO A 481 -7.74 25.86 -3.84
C PRO A 481 -6.57 25.11 -3.22
N SER A 482 -6.81 23.85 -2.86
CA SER A 482 -5.91 22.99 -2.10
C SER A 482 -5.98 21.56 -2.62
N ASP A 483 -4.85 20.87 -2.62
CA ASP A 483 -4.76 19.48 -3.02
C ASP A 483 -5.27 18.57 -1.91
N ASN A 484 -6.24 17.71 -2.25
CA ASN A 484 -6.87 16.77 -1.34
C ASN A 484 -7.00 15.38 -1.99
N ILE A 485 -6.21 14.42 -1.48
CA ILE A 485 -6.14 13.07 -2.03
C ILE A 485 -7.46 12.29 -1.94
N PHE A 486 -8.26 12.51 -0.89
CA PHE A 486 -9.54 11.83 -0.74
C PHE A 486 -10.55 12.32 -1.79
N VAL A 487 -10.56 13.63 -2.04
CA VAL A 487 -11.35 14.22 -3.13
C VAL A 487 -10.81 13.73 -4.48
N ALA A 488 -9.49 13.61 -4.66
CA ALA A 488 -8.92 13.13 -5.91
C ALA A 488 -9.34 11.68 -6.23
N ILE A 489 -9.40 10.80 -5.22
CA ILE A 489 -9.88 9.43 -5.40
C ILE A 489 -11.39 9.42 -5.71
N TYR A 490 -12.20 10.14 -4.92
CA TYR A 490 -13.65 10.07 -5.03
C TYR A 490 -14.20 10.81 -6.27
N ALA A 491 -13.56 11.91 -6.68
CA ALA A 491 -13.90 12.71 -7.85
C ALA A 491 -12.98 12.41 -9.05
N TYR A 492 -12.44 11.19 -9.15
CA TYR A 492 -11.72 10.68 -10.33
C TYR A 492 -10.52 11.52 -10.83
N GLY A 493 -9.87 12.27 -9.95
CA GLY A 493 -8.69 13.10 -10.23
C GLY A 493 -8.83 14.57 -9.89
N GLU A 494 -10.04 15.08 -9.69
CA GLU A 494 -10.28 16.54 -9.57
C GLU A 494 -9.91 17.14 -8.21
N GLY A 495 -9.41 16.33 -7.27
CA GLY A 495 -8.95 16.78 -5.96
C GLY A 495 -7.54 17.37 -5.93
N TRP A 496 -6.77 17.30 -7.02
CA TRP A 496 -5.50 18.02 -7.18
C TRP A 496 -5.76 19.49 -7.53
N HIS A 497 -6.53 20.16 -6.66
CA HIS A 497 -7.22 21.38 -6.99
C HIS A 497 -6.33 22.63 -6.90
N ASN A 498 -5.27 22.61 -6.08
CA ASN A 498 -4.25 23.67 -6.10
C ASN A 498 -3.50 23.66 -7.43
N TYR A 499 -3.07 22.47 -7.89
CA TYR A 499 -2.46 22.34 -9.22
C TYR A 499 -3.41 22.83 -10.31
N HIS A 500 -4.65 22.37 -10.27
CA HIS A 500 -5.63 22.67 -11.30
C HIS A 500 -5.93 24.17 -11.44
N HIS A 501 -6.05 24.92 -10.34
CA HIS A 501 -6.26 26.37 -10.42
C HIS A 501 -5.02 27.15 -10.85
N VAL A 502 -3.83 26.60 -10.61
CA VAL A 502 -2.58 27.18 -11.08
C VAL A 502 -2.36 26.91 -12.56
N PHE A 503 -2.77 25.73 -13.04
CA PHE A 503 -2.62 25.30 -14.43
C PHE A 503 -3.93 24.76 -15.04
N PRO A 504 -4.99 25.60 -15.16
CA PRO A 504 -6.31 25.16 -15.64
C PRO A 504 -6.33 24.52 -17.04
N TRP A 505 -5.31 24.76 -17.87
CA TRP A 505 -5.20 24.23 -19.23
C TRP A 505 -4.52 22.85 -19.31
N ASP A 506 -4.00 22.32 -18.20
CA ASP A 506 -3.39 20.98 -18.16
C ASP A 506 -4.47 19.88 -18.18
N TYR A 507 -4.41 18.98 -19.17
CA TYR A 507 -5.40 17.91 -19.31
C TYR A 507 -5.34 16.88 -18.19
N LYS A 508 -4.20 16.76 -17.50
CA LYS A 508 -4.05 15.85 -16.36
C LYS A 508 -4.67 16.45 -15.12
N THR A 509 -4.71 17.77 -14.97
CA THR A 509 -5.11 18.47 -13.73
C THR A 509 -4.25 18.14 -12.52
N SER A 510 -3.10 17.48 -12.71
CA SER A 510 -2.17 17.09 -11.64
C SER A 510 -0.74 16.97 -12.17
N GLU A 511 0.26 17.26 -11.34
CA GLU A 511 1.69 17.07 -11.67
C GLU A 511 2.05 15.60 -11.92
N LEU A 512 1.51 14.69 -11.09
CA LEU A 512 1.82 13.27 -11.15
C LEU A 512 0.74 12.50 -11.92
N GLY A 513 1.15 11.79 -12.99
CA GLY A 513 0.28 10.93 -13.80
C GLY A 513 -0.09 9.60 -13.15
N ILE A 514 -0.35 9.59 -11.84
CA ILE A 514 -0.71 8.37 -11.11
C ILE A 514 -2.18 8.06 -11.37
N TYR A 515 -2.44 7.08 -12.23
CA TYR A 515 -3.79 6.70 -12.64
C TYR A 515 -4.70 6.25 -11.48
N SER A 516 -4.13 5.72 -10.38
CA SER A 516 -4.93 5.31 -9.22
C SER A 516 -5.58 6.47 -8.46
N THR A 517 -5.08 7.70 -8.64
CA THR A 517 -5.65 8.92 -8.04
C THR A 517 -6.13 9.91 -9.11
N ASN A 518 -6.15 9.52 -10.38
CA ASN A 518 -6.55 10.35 -11.52
C ASN A 518 -7.03 9.48 -12.70
N MET A 519 -8.15 8.81 -12.48
CA MET A 519 -8.75 7.92 -13.48
C MET A 519 -9.19 8.67 -14.74
N THR A 520 -9.54 9.96 -14.62
CA THR A 520 -9.90 10.80 -15.77
C THR A 520 -8.73 10.96 -16.73
N ALA A 521 -7.51 11.19 -16.24
CA ALA A 521 -6.31 11.25 -17.09
C ALA A 521 -6.07 9.90 -17.81
N ALA A 522 -6.24 8.78 -17.09
CA ALA A 522 -6.12 7.44 -17.68
C ALA A 522 -7.15 7.19 -18.80
N PHE A 523 -8.39 7.64 -18.59
CA PHE A 523 -9.46 7.58 -19.59
C PHE A 523 -9.11 8.38 -20.85
N ILE A 524 -8.64 9.62 -20.69
CA ILE A 524 -8.24 10.48 -21.81
C ILE A 524 -7.04 9.87 -22.56
N ASP A 525 -6.03 9.36 -21.85
CA ASP A 525 -4.86 8.71 -22.44
C ASP A 525 -5.27 7.45 -23.24
N PHE A 526 -6.21 6.65 -22.73
CA PHE A 526 -6.75 5.50 -23.44
C PHE A 526 -7.40 5.92 -24.78
N PHE A 527 -8.28 6.92 -24.76
CA PHE A 527 -8.91 7.41 -25.98
C PHE A 527 -7.91 8.12 -26.91
N SER A 528 -6.82 8.65 -26.37
CA SER A 528 -5.76 9.22 -27.18
C SER A 528 -4.97 8.16 -27.93
N LYS A 529 -4.70 7.01 -27.30
CA LYS A 529 -4.11 5.84 -27.98
C LYS A 529 -5.02 5.28 -29.07
N LEU A 530 -6.33 5.40 -28.92
CA LEU A 530 -7.30 5.05 -29.97
C LEU A 530 -7.42 6.12 -31.08
N GLY A 531 -6.66 7.23 -30.99
CA GLY A 531 -6.73 8.33 -31.95
C GLY A 531 -8.03 9.12 -31.90
N LEU A 532 -8.79 9.03 -30.80
CA LEU A 532 -10.05 9.73 -30.58
C LEU A 532 -9.90 11.00 -29.72
N ALA A 533 -8.83 11.09 -28.92
CA ALA A 533 -8.39 12.29 -28.21
C ALA A 533 -7.00 12.72 -28.69
N TYR A 534 -6.77 14.01 -28.88
CA TYR A 534 -5.55 14.55 -29.47
C TYR A 534 -5.32 15.98 -28.97
N ASP A 535 -4.16 16.57 -29.27
CA ASP A 535 -3.78 17.91 -28.81
C ASP A 535 -3.82 18.06 -27.26
N LEU A 536 -3.33 17.03 -26.56
CA LEU A 536 -3.31 16.93 -25.09
C LEU A 536 -2.24 17.87 -24.53
N LYS A 537 -2.66 18.89 -23.77
CA LYS A 537 -1.78 19.94 -23.23
C LYS A 537 -1.35 19.62 -21.81
N THR A 538 -0.05 19.59 -21.54
CA THR A 538 0.49 19.43 -20.18
C THR A 538 1.56 20.50 -19.90
N VAL A 539 1.71 20.82 -18.63
CA VAL A 539 2.70 21.77 -18.13
C VAL A 539 4.09 21.12 -18.18
N SER A 540 5.11 21.90 -18.52
CA SER A 540 6.50 21.44 -18.45
C SER A 540 7.02 21.42 -17.01
N GLU A 541 7.91 20.49 -16.72
CA GLU A 541 8.53 20.33 -15.40
C GLU A 541 9.22 21.62 -14.92
N ASP A 542 9.88 22.35 -15.83
CA ASP A 542 10.50 23.65 -15.54
C ASP A 542 9.48 24.70 -15.07
N MET A 543 8.30 24.74 -15.69
CA MET A 543 7.23 25.66 -15.32
C MET A 543 6.64 25.30 -13.94
N ILE A 544 6.44 24.01 -13.66
CA ILE A 544 6.01 23.51 -12.35
C ILE A 544 7.03 23.92 -11.28
N LYS A 545 8.31 23.63 -11.51
CA LYS A 545 9.39 23.95 -10.58
C LYS A 545 9.51 25.45 -10.30
N LYS A 546 9.46 26.29 -11.35
CA LYS A 546 9.48 27.75 -11.20
C LYS A 546 8.30 28.24 -10.37
N ARG A 547 7.08 27.73 -10.62
CA ARG A 547 5.88 28.14 -9.89
C ARG A 547 5.96 27.76 -8.41
N ILE A 548 6.37 26.53 -8.11
CA ILE A 548 6.54 26.04 -6.72
C ILE A 548 7.57 26.88 -5.96
N LEU A 549 8.70 27.21 -6.59
CA LEU A 549 9.74 28.03 -5.95
C LEU A 549 9.27 29.48 -5.69
N ARG A 550 8.36 30.01 -6.51
CA ARG A 550 7.84 31.37 -6.39
C ARG A 550 6.71 31.49 -5.36
N THR A 551 5.70 30.62 -5.45
CA THR A 551 4.43 30.77 -4.72
C THR A 551 4.03 29.56 -3.86
N GLY A 552 4.79 28.46 -3.89
CA GLY A 552 4.47 27.26 -3.12
C GLY A 552 4.50 27.47 -1.61
N ASP A 553 3.74 26.66 -0.88
CA ASP A 553 3.69 26.66 0.59
C ASP A 553 4.91 26.00 1.26
N GLY A 554 5.82 25.41 0.48
CA GLY A 554 7.02 24.72 0.96
C GLY A 554 6.84 23.22 1.21
N SER A 555 5.65 22.68 0.93
CA SER A 555 5.35 21.26 1.14
C SER A 555 5.91 20.33 0.05
N HIS A 556 6.16 20.87 -1.15
CA HIS A 556 6.70 20.13 -2.29
C HIS A 556 8.21 19.86 -2.18
N GLU A 557 8.71 18.77 -2.76
CA GLU A 557 10.12 18.36 -2.71
C GLU A 557 11.07 19.41 -3.31
N TYR A 558 10.67 20.05 -4.41
CA TYR A 558 11.44 21.15 -5.02
C TYR A 558 11.66 22.33 -4.08
N SER A 559 10.79 22.53 -3.08
CA SER A 559 10.96 23.55 -2.05
C SER A 559 11.94 23.15 -0.93
N ARG A 560 12.27 21.86 -0.79
CA ARG A 560 13.19 21.32 0.23
C ARG A 560 14.65 21.34 -0.22
N ASN A 561 14.91 21.19 -1.53
CA ASN A 561 16.26 21.21 -2.13
C ASN A 561 16.72 22.64 -2.50
N LYS A 562 16.56 23.62 -1.59
CA LYS A 562 16.96 25.02 -1.81
C LYS A 562 18.48 25.18 -1.89
N ARG A 563 19.03 25.38 -3.09
CA ARG A 563 20.31 26.08 -3.26
C ARG A 563 20.03 27.57 -3.44
N GLU A 564 20.64 28.44 -2.62
CA GLU A 564 20.51 29.91 -2.70
C GLU A 564 20.84 30.47 -4.10
N GLU A 565 21.68 29.76 -4.85
CA GLU A 565 22.13 30.13 -6.18
C GLU A 565 21.05 29.97 -7.27
N ASP A 566 20.16 28.96 -7.14
CA ASP A 566 19.04 28.73 -8.05
C ASP A 566 17.93 29.79 -7.84
N LEU A 567 17.70 30.19 -6.58
CA LEU A 567 16.76 31.25 -6.22
C LEU A 567 17.22 32.62 -6.76
N ARG A 568 18.51 32.95 -6.67
CA ARG A 568 19.05 34.21 -7.24
C ARG A 568 18.92 34.27 -8.75
N LYS A 569 19.20 33.18 -9.49
CA LYS A 569 19.03 33.16 -10.95
C LYS A 569 17.58 33.30 -11.39
N ILE A 570 16.64 32.68 -10.67
CA ILE A 570 15.20 32.74 -10.98
C ILE A 570 14.60 34.11 -10.63
N LEU A 571 15.01 34.71 -9.51
CA LEU A 571 14.57 36.06 -9.11
C LEU A 571 15.19 37.18 -9.96
N MET A 572 16.34 36.93 -10.59
CA MET A 572 17.01 37.91 -11.47
C MET A 572 16.60 37.82 -12.95
N SER A 573 15.90 36.75 -13.37
CA SER A 573 15.36 36.63 -14.73
C SER A 573 13.95 37.22 -14.89
N ASP A 574 13.58 38.14 -13.99
CA ASP A 574 12.23 38.70 -13.83
C ASP A 574 11.82 39.56 -15.05
N HIS A 575 11.39 38.87 -16.10
CA HIS A 575 10.66 39.43 -17.24
C HIS A 575 9.48 38.53 -17.65
N ASP A 576 8.86 37.80 -16.72
CA ASP A 576 7.62 37.06 -16.98
C ASP A 576 6.44 37.72 -16.24
N HIS A 577 5.55 38.30 -17.05
CA HIS A 577 4.41 39.16 -16.70
C HIS A 577 3.22 38.39 -16.08
N PHE A 578 3.40 37.78 -14.90
CA PHE A 578 2.26 37.22 -14.16
C PHE A 578 1.61 38.29 -13.28
N HIS A 579 0.55 38.90 -13.80
CA HIS A 579 -0.29 39.81 -13.03
C HIS A 579 -1.26 38.98 -12.16
N ASP A 580 -1.13 39.08 -10.82
CA ASP A 580 -2.06 38.50 -9.83
C ASP A 580 -3.53 38.92 -10.06
N ASN A 581 -3.78 39.92 -10.91
CA ASN A 581 -5.09 40.46 -11.20
C ASN A 581 -5.87 39.73 -12.31
N ASN A 582 -5.26 38.81 -13.09
CA ASN A 582 -5.90 38.18 -14.24
C ASN A 582 -5.82 36.64 -14.18
N MET A 583 -6.71 36.01 -13.40
CA MET A 583 -6.86 34.54 -13.38
C MET A 583 -7.36 34.02 -14.74
N VAL A 584 -6.71 32.97 -15.25
CA VAL A 584 -7.02 32.32 -16.53
C VAL A 584 -8.01 31.19 -16.32
N TRP A 585 -9.03 31.06 -17.18
CA TRP A 585 -9.95 29.91 -17.12
C TRP A 585 -9.50 28.69 -17.94
N GLY A 586 -8.59 28.81 -18.91
CA GLY A 586 -8.18 27.69 -19.77
C GLY A 586 -7.41 28.12 -21.02
N TRP A 587 -7.21 27.20 -21.97
CA TRP A 587 -6.24 27.37 -23.07
C TRP A 587 -6.50 28.55 -24.02
N ASP A 588 -7.77 28.88 -24.28
CA ASP A 588 -8.15 29.97 -25.20
C ASP A 588 -8.54 31.25 -24.45
N ASP A 589 -8.18 31.39 -23.17
CA ASP A 589 -8.44 32.64 -22.46
C ASP A 589 -7.59 33.78 -23.06
N LYS A 590 -8.18 34.96 -23.18
CA LYS A 590 -7.48 36.15 -23.70
C LYS A 590 -6.41 36.65 -22.73
N ASP A 591 -6.56 36.31 -21.45
CA ASP A 591 -5.63 36.68 -20.39
C ASP A 591 -4.50 35.65 -20.23
N MET A 592 -4.47 34.57 -21.03
CA MET A 592 -3.41 33.57 -21.00
C MET A 592 -2.15 34.10 -21.72
N ASP A 593 -1.02 34.11 -21.03
CA ASP A 593 0.24 34.62 -21.57
C ASP A 593 0.79 33.73 -22.70
N GLU A 594 1.41 34.36 -23.71
CA GLU A 594 2.01 33.66 -24.85
C GLU A 594 3.23 32.84 -24.43
N HIS A 595 3.90 33.24 -23.35
CA HIS A 595 4.96 32.44 -22.74
C HIS A 595 4.41 31.10 -22.20
N ASP A 596 3.29 31.09 -21.47
CA ASP A 596 2.69 29.85 -20.95
C ASP A 596 2.32 28.87 -22.06
N LYS A 597 1.82 29.38 -23.20
CA LYS A 597 1.55 28.55 -24.39
C LYS A 597 2.82 27.96 -24.99
N LYS A 598 3.92 28.70 -25.02
CA LYS A 598 5.21 28.24 -25.56
C LYS A 598 5.84 27.13 -24.73
N PHE A 599 5.66 27.16 -23.41
CA PHE A 599 6.23 26.17 -22.48
C PHE A 599 5.31 24.99 -22.18
N ALA A 600 4.11 24.94 -22.76
CA ALA A 600 3.24 23.78 -22.72
C ALA A 600 3.78 22.67 -23.64
N LYS A 601 3.75 21.43 -23.15
CA LYS A 601 3.99 20.24 -23.98
C LYS A 601 2.67 19.75 -24.54
N ILE A 602 2.60 19.62 -25.86
CA ILE A 602 1.41 19.13 -26.57
C ILE A 602 1.70 17.74 -27.13
N TYR A 603 0.94 16.75 -26.67
CA TYR A 603 1.01 15.37 -27.16
C TYR A 603 -0.05 15.09 -28.22
N ASN A 604 0.28 14.21 -29.16
CA ASN A 604 -0.60 13.76 -30.24
C ASN A 604 -1.22 14.95 -30.98
N LYS A 605 -0.37 15.80 -31.59
CA LYS A 605 -0.82 16.94 -32.39
C LYS A 605 -1.68 16.46 -33.57
N GLU A 606 -2.59 17.33 -34.00
CA GLU A 606 -3.32 17.15 -35.25
C GLU A 606 -2.32 17.36 -36.39
N ASP A 607 -2.06 16.30 -37.18
CA ASP A 607 -1.27 16.39 -38.41
C ASP A 607 -1.99 17.25 -39.46
#